data_AF-A0A962GRN6-F1
#
_entry.id   AF-A0A962GRN6-F1
#
_cell.length_a   1.000
_cell.length_b   1.000
_cell.length_c   1.000
_cell.angle_alpha   90.00
_cell.angle_beta   90.00
_cell.angle_gamma   90.00
#
_symmetry.space_group_name_H-M   'P 1'
#
loop_
_entity.id
_entity.type
_entity.pdbx_description
1 polymer ?
#
loop_
_entity_poly.entity_id
_entity_poly.type
_entity_poly.pdbx_seq_one_letter_code
_entity_poly.pdbx_strand_id
1 'polypeptide(L)'
;MRSKNNNPYAKAAGAYDQNAQQNTPDQRELEGRVLLKSARMMQDLARDWDQRTTELLEATLFYNRQIWMLFYDTAIENPEGTRPNDLRSNIVNLANFIFKRELEILSNPQKEKLNVLININKEVAAGLLSNQKKQGAEAVPPSSTPPSAGSSTNIQG
;
A
#
# COMPACT_ATOMS: atom_id res chain seq x y z
N MET A 1 -34.53 -0.69 37.73
CA MET A 1 -33.09 -1.02 37.84
C MET A 1 -32.52 -1.13 36.43
N ARG A 2 -31.64 -0.22 35.99
CA ARG A 2 -31.02 -0.25 34.65
C ARG A 2 -29.66 -0.95 34.74
N SER A 3 -29.53 -2.12 34.12
CA SER A 3 -28.27 -2.86 34.03
C SER A 3 -27.33 -2.18 33.02
N LYS A 4 -26.11 -1.82 33.45
CA LYS A 4 -25.04 -1.33 32.57
C LYS A 4 -24.33 -2.56 31.99
N ASN A 5 -24.60 -2.87 30.73
CA ASN A 5 -23.93 -3.96 30.03
C ASN A 5 -22.55 -3.48 29.56
N ASN A 6 -21.50 -3.74 30.36
CA ASN A 6 -20.11 -3.58 29.94
C ASN A 6 -19.77 -4.72 28.99
N ASN A 7 -19.73 -4.44 27.69
CA ASN A 7 -19.41 -5.42 26.66
C ASN A 7 -17.88 -5.43 26.39
N PRO A 8 -17.13 -6.45 26.81
CA PRO A 8 -15.66 -6.51 26.67
C PRO A 8 -15.16 -6.68 25.23
N TYR A 9 -16.07 -6.92 24.26
CA TYR A 9 -15.72 -7.08 22.85
C TYR A 9 -15.42 -5.75 22.11
N ALA A 10 -15.70 -4.61 22.73
CA ALA A 10 -15.29 -3.30 22.19
C ALA A 10 -13.78 -3.06 22.26
N LYS A 11 -13.02 -3.86 23.03
CA LYS A 11 -11.56 -3.73 23.16
C LYS A 11 -10.76 -4.53 22.14
N ALA A 12 -11.39 -5.34 21.29
CA ALA A 12 -10.70 -6.08 20.23
C ALA A 12 -10.71 -5.36 18.87
N ALA A 13 -11.70 -4.51 18.59
CA ALA A 13 -11.75 -3.72 17.35
C ALA A 13 -10.71 -2.59 17.32
N GLY A 14 -10.35 -2.02 18.47
CA GLY A 14 -9.29 -1.01 18.57
C GLY A 14 -7.85 -1.57 18.52
N ALA A 15 -7.68 -2.88 18.72
CA ALA A 15 -6.35 -3.50 18.73
C ALA A 15 -5.85 -3.84 17.32
N TYR A 16 -6.72 -4.03 16.33
CA TYR A 16 -6.29 -4.24 14.93
C TYR A 16 -5.97 -2.93 14.22
N ASP A 17 -6.69 -1.84 14.52
CA ASP A 17 -6.28 -0.50 14.06
C ASP A 17 -4.93 -0.10 14.69
N GLN A 18 -4.77 -0.28 16.00
CA GLN A 18 -3.49 0.03 16.67
C GLN A 18 -2.32 -0.82 16.17
N ASN A 19 -2.51 -2.09 15.80
CA ASN A 19 -1.41 -2.93 15.30
C ASN A 19 -1.16 -2.76 13.79
N ALA A 20 -2.18 -2.43 12.99
CA ALA A 20 -2.00 -2.05 11.59
C ALA A 20 -1.21 -0.73 11.52
N GLN A 21 -1.55 0.31 12.29
CA GLN A 21 -0.79 1.56 12.25
C GLN A 21 0.68 1.43 12.66
N GLN A 22 1.04 0.45 13.51
CA GLN A 22 2.41 0.29 14.01
C GLN A 22 3.34 -0.50 13.07
N ASN A 23 2.83 -1.28 12.11
CA ASN A 23 3.63 -2.09 11.17
C ASN A 23 3.31 -1.86 9.67
N THR A 24 2.29 -1.07 9.33
CA THR A 24 1.88 -0.76 7.93
C THR A 24 2.78 0.20 7.15
N PRO A 25 3.54 1.15 7.76
CA PRO A 25 4.39 2.07 7.02
C PRO A 25 5.42 1.34 6.14
N ASP A 26 6.07 0.30 6.68
CA ASP A 26 7.10 -0.47 5.99
C ASP A 26 6.54 -1.27 4.81
N GLN A 27 5.34 -1.84 4.96
CA GLN A 27 4.72 -2.65 3.91
C GLN A 27 4.30 -1.81 2.70
N ARG A 28 3.60 -0.68 2.91
CA ARG A 28 3.16 0.19 1.81
C ARG A 28 4.34 0.83 1.09
N GLU A 29 5.38 1.18 1.85
CA GLU A 29 6.62 1.69 1.28
C GLU A 29 7.33 0.63 0.43
N LEU A 30 7.39 -0.62 0.91
CA LEU A 30 7.95 -1.74 0.16
C LEU A 30 7.17 -1.98 -1.15
N GLU A 31 5.84 -2.00 -1.09
CA GLU A 31 4.95 -2.14 -2.25
C GLU A 31 5.20 -1.03 -3.29
N GLY A 32 5.33 0.23 -2.84
CA GLY A 32 5.69 1.34 -3.71
C GLY A 32 7.08 1.19 -4.35
N ARG A 33 8.08 0.73 -3.58
CA ARG A 33 9.45 0.52 -4.08
C ARG A 33 9.54 -0.59 -5.11
N VAL A 34 8.81 -1.70 -4.95
CA VAL A 34 8.81 -2.80 -5.94
C VAL A 34 8.14 -2.40 -7.26
N LEU A 35 7.08 -1.59 -7.21
CA LEU A 35 6.46 -1.00 -8.40
C LEU A 35 7.43 -0.07 -9.14
N LEU A 36 8.15 0.81 -8.43
CA LEU A 36 9.17 1.66 -9.03
C LEU A 36 10.31 0.86 -9.66
N LYS A 37 10.72 -0.24 -9.03
CA LYS A 37 11.71 -1.16 -9.61
C LYS A 37 11.19 -1.78 -10.91
N SER A 38 9.94 -2.26 -10.93
CA SER A 38 9.30 -2.79 -12.14
C SER A 38 9.24 -1.74 -13.26
N ALA A 39 8.82 -0.52 -12.94
CA ALA A 39 8.80 0.60 -13.88
C ALA A 39 10.20 0.88 -14.46
N ARG A 40 11.23 0.91 -13.61
CA ARG A 40 12.62 1.11 -14.05
C ARG A 40 13.10 0.00 -14.98
N MET A 41 12.83 -1.26 -14.66
CA MET A 41 13.19 -2.40 -15.52
C MET A 41 12.56 -2.26 -16.91
N MET A 42 11.27 -1.91 -16.99
CA MET A 42 10.61 -1.66 -18.28
C MET A 42 11.17 -0.43 -19.01
N GLN A 43 11.56 0.62 -18.29
CA GLN A 43 12.18 1.81 -18.90
C GLN A 43 13.56 1.49 -19.49
N ASP A 44 14.38 0.74 -18.76
CA ASP A 44 15.69 0.29 -19.23
C ASP A 44 15.53 -0.63 -20.46
N LEU A 45 14.59 -1.57 -20.41
CA LEU A 45 14.23 -2.41 -21.55
C LEU A 45 13.75 -1.60 -22.77
N ALA A 46 12.94 -0.56 -22.56
CA ALA A 46 12.47 0.32 -23.63
C ALA A 46 13.58 1.22 -24.20
N ARG A 47 14.55 1.62 -23.38
CA ARG A 47 15.73 2.38 -23.84
C ARG A 47 16.58 1.53 -24.77
N ASP A 48 16.87 0.31 -24.36
CA ASP A 48 17.78 -0.61 -25.06
C ASP A 48 17.00 -1.63 -25.92
N TRP A 49 15.86 -1.20 -26.48
CA TRP A 49 14.84 -2.06 -27.09
C TRP A 49 15.36 -2.94 -28.23
N ASP A 50 16.23 -2.39 -29.10
CA ASP A 50 16.76 -3.13 -30.25
C ASP A 50 17.81 -4.18 -29.84
N GLN A 51 18.35 -4.08 -28.63
CA GLN A 51 19.32 -5.02 -28.06
C GLN A 51 18.68 -5.98 -27.05
N ARG A 52 17.36 -5.93 -26.88
CA ARG A 52 16.66 -6.81 -25.94
C ARG A 52 16.71 -8.26 -26.41
N THR A 53 16.80 -9.19 -25.47
CA THR A 53 16.51 -10.59 -25.73
C THR A 53 15.06 -10.91 -25.36
N THR A 54 14.53 -12.00 -25.90
CA THR A 54 13.20 -12.50 -25.54
C THR A 54 13.12 -12.82 -24.05
N GLU A 55 14.15 -13.44 -23.49
CA GLU A 55 14.23 -13.81 -22.07
C GLU A 55 14.21 -12.57 -21.18
N LEU A 56 14.89 -11.48 -21.57
CA LEU A 56 14.87 -10.23 -20.81
C LEU A 56 13.48 -9.58 -20.83
N LEU A 57 12.80 -9.58 -21.98
CA LEU A 57 11.42 -9.11 -22.11
C LEU A 57 10.49 -9.93 -21.20
N GLU A 58 10.54 -11.26 -21.30
CA GLU A 58 9.72 -12.17 -20.51
C GLU A 58 9.98 -12.02 -19.01
N ALA A 59 11.23 -11.98 -18.57
CA ALA A 59 11.59 -11.79 -17.18
C ALA A 59 11.10 -10.43 -16.63
N THR A 60 11.18 -9.38 -17.44
CA THR A 60 10.71 -8.03 -17.06
C THR A 60 9.19 -8.02 -16.88
N LEU A 61 8.43 -8.58 -17.83
CA LEU A 61 6.98 -8.68 -17.73
C LEU A 61 6.55 -9.64 -16.62
N PHE A 62 7.26 -10.74 -16.42
CA PHE A 62 6.99 -11.68 -15.34
C PHE A 62 7.15 -11.02 -13.97
N TYR A 63 8.22 -10.26 -13.75
CA TYR A 63 8.42 -9.51 -12.51
C TYR A 63 7.25 -8.58 -12.21
N ASN A 64 6.77 -7.85 -13.23
CA ASN A 64 5.61 -6.99 -13.10
C ASN A 64 4.33 -7.76 -12.76
N ARG A 65 4.08 -8.87 -13.47
CA ARG A 65 2.93 -9.74 -13.24
C ARG A 65 2.86 -10.24 -11.79
N GLN A 66 3.99 -10.65 -11.21
CA GLN A 66 4.05 -11.13 -9.82
C GLN A 66 3.56 -10.07 -8.82
N ILE A 67 3.96 -8.81 -9.01
CA ILE A 67 3.51 -7.70 -8.14
C ILE A 67 1.99 -7.53 -8.26
N TRP A 68 1.47 -7.55 -9.49
CA TRP A 68 0.05 -7.35 -9.74
C TRP A 68 -0.83 -8.53 -9.33
N MET A 69 -0.30 -9.77 -9.33
CA MET A 69 -0.98 -10.91 -8.72
C MET A 69 -1.13 -10.72 -7.20
N LEU A 70 -0.09 -10.28 -6.50
CA LEU A 70 -0.19 -10.00 -5.05
C LEU A 70 -1.28 -8.96 -4.73
N PHE A 71 -1.37 -7.89 -5.52
CA PHE A 71 -2.43 -6.87 -5.35
C PHE A 71 -3.82 -7.41 -5.69
N TYR A 72 -3.93 -8.23 -6.74
CA TYR A 72 -5.17 -8.88 -7.13
C TYR A 72 -5.68 -9.82 -6.04
N ASP A 73 -4.83 -10.72 -5.55
CA ASP A 73 -5.14 -11.70 -4.50
C ASP A 73 -5.58 -10.97 -3.22
N THR A 74 -4.82 -9.95 -2.82
CA THR A 74 -5.15 -9.10 -1.67
C THR A 74 -6.51 -8.40 -1.81
N ALA A 75 -6.89 -8.01 -3.04
CA ALA A 75 -8.15 -7.33 -3.32
C ALA A 75 -9.36 -8.27 -3.27
N ILE A 76 -9.20 -9.55 -3.65
CA ILE A 76 -10.27 -10.54 -3.66
C ILE A 76 -10.42 -11.32 -2.35
N GLU A 77 -9.33 -11.55 -1.59
CA GLU A 77 -9.33 -12.35 -0.35
C GLU A 77 -10.00 -11.64 0.83
N ASN A 78 -10.17 -10.32 0.75
CA ASN A 78 -10.77 -9.51 1.81
C ASN A 78 -12.14 -8.93 1.43
N PRO A 79 -13.17 -9.75 1.10
CA PRO A 79 -14.49 -9.29 0.65
C PRO A 79 -15.23 -8.44 1.72
N GLU A 80 -14.96 -8.68 3.00
CA GLU A 80 -15.61 -8.03 4.15
C GLU A 80 -14.74 -6.93 4.83
N GLY A 81 -13.59 -6.58 4.25
CA GLY A 81 -12.63 -5.63 4.86
C GLY A 81 -13.02 -4.15 4.74
N THR A 82 -12.36 -3.27 5.51
CA THR A 82 -12.56 -1.80 5.58
C THR A 82 -12.25 -1.01 4.30
N ARG A 83 -11.93 -1.67 3.18
CA ARG A 83 -11.65 -1.01 1.91
C ARG A 83 -12.95 -0.77 1.13
N PRO A 84 -13.22 0.47 0.67
CA PRO A 84 -14.38 0.73 -0.19
C PRO A 84 -14.42 -0.22 -1.39
N ASN A 85 -15.62 -0.70 -1.74
CA ASN A 85 -15.85 -1.60 -2.87
C ASN A 85 -15.20 -1.07 -4.16
N ASP A 86 -15.27 0.24 -4.37
CA ASP A 86 -14.73 0.93 -5.54
C ASP A 86 -13.21 0.79 -5.66
N LEU A 87 -12.48 0.88 -4.55
CA LEU A 87 -11.01 0.76 -4.56
C LEU A 87 -10.57 -0.66 -4.97
N ARG A 88 -11.27 -1.67 -4.46
CA ARG A 88 -10.98 -3.08 -4.81
C ARG A 88 -11.31 -3.35 -6.27
N SER A 89 -12.47 -2.90 -6.73
CA SER A 89 -12.86 -3.00 -8.14
C SER A 89 -11.83 -2.34 -9.05
N ASN A 90 -11.33 -1.15 -8.68
CA ASN A 90 -10.28 -0.47 -9.44
C ASN A 90 -8.97 -1.28 -9.51
N ILE A 91 -8.52 -1.89 -8.40
CA ILE A 91 -7.32 -2.73 -8.38
C ILE A 91 -7.50 -3.95 -9.29
N VAL A 92 -8.63 -4.64 -9.18
CA VAL A 92 -8.97 -5.81 -10.02
C VAL A 92 -8.99 -5.44 -11.50
N ASN A 93 -9.62 -4.31 -11.85
CA ASN A 93 -9.69 -3.82 -13.22
C ASN A 93 -8.29 -3.46 -13.78
N LEU A 94 -7.45 -2.82 -12.98
CA LEU A 94 -6.07 -2.50 -13.36
C LEU A 94 -5.22 -3.76 -13.55
N ALA A 95 -5.30 -4.73 -12.64
CA ALA A 95 -4.59 -6.00 -12.75
C ALA A 95 -4.98 -6.73 -14.05
N ASN A 96 -6.27 -6.85 -14.34
CA ASN A 96 -6.78 -7.45 -15.57
C ASN A 96 -6.28 -6.73 -16.83
N PHE A 97 -6.30 -5.40 -16.83
CA PHE A 97 -5.75 -4.60 -17.93
C PHE A 97 -4.26 -4.89 -18.16
N ILE A 98 -3.48 -4.95 -17.08
CA ILE A 98 -2.04 -5.20 -17.13
C ILE A 98 -1.76 -6.60 -17.67
N PHE A 99 -2.44 -7.63 -17.18
CA PHE A 99 -2.26 -9.00 -17.67
C PHE A 99 -2.56 -9.10 -19.16
N LYS A 100 -3.65 -8.48 -19.62
CA LYS A 100 -3.99 -8.42 -21.05
C LYS A 100 -2.90 -7.70 -21.85
N ARG A 101 -2.42 -6.55 -21.38
CA ARG A 101 -1.37 -5.77 -22.05
C ARG A 101 -0.05 -6.54 -22.12
N GLU A 102 0.32 -7.27 -21.08
CA GLU A 102 1.52 -8.11 -21.12
C GLU A 102 1.41 -9.24 -22.14
N LEU A 103 0.26 -9.91 -22.23
CA LEU A 103 0.01 -10.89 -23.28
C LEU A 103 0.11 -10.27 -24.68
N GLU A 104 -0.47 -9.08 -24.88
CA GLU A 104 -0.35 -8.32 -26.14
C GLU A 104 1.10 -7.96 -26.50
N ILE A 105 1.97 -7.73 -25.50
CA ILE A 105 3.40 -7.45 -25.70
C ILE A 105 4.14 -8.73 -26.05
N LEU A 106 3.87 -9.84 -25.35
CA LEU A 106 4.50 -11.13 -25.63
C LEU A 106 4.14 -11.64 -27.03
N SER A 107 2.88 -11.49 -27.45
CA SER A 107 2.42 -11.95 -28.77
C SER A 107 2.83 -11.02 -29.92
N ASN A 108 2.94 -9.71 -29.68
CA ASN A 108 3.38 -8.74 -30.68
C ASN A 108 4.23 -7.66 -30.01
N PRO A 109 5.54 -7.90 -29.83
CA PRO A 109 6.42 -7.01 -29.08
C PRO A 109 6.53 -5.63 -29.72
N GLN A 110 6.09 -4.60 -29.00
CA GLN A 110 6.24 -3.20 -29.39
C GLN A 110 6.63 -2.36 -28.17
N LYS A 111 7.64 -1.51 -28.33
CA LYS A 111 8.21 -0.69 -27.27
C LYS A 111 7.16 0.20 -26.62
N GLU A 112 6.29 0.78 -27.44
CA GLU A 112 5.28 1.76 -27.04
C GLU A 112 4.25 1.16 -26.08
N LYS A 113 4.02 -0.15 -26.17
CA LYS A 113 3.08 -0.87 -25.30
C LYS A 113 3.55 -0.91 -23.84
N LEU A 114 4.85 -0.79 -23.58
CA LEU A 114 5.41 -0.71 -22.22
C LEU A 114 5.09 0.63 -21.54
N ASN A 115 4.88 1.71 -22.29
CA ASN A 115 4.70 3.05 -21.73
C ASN A 115 3.53 3.13 -20.75
N VAL A 116 2.42 2.45 -21.06
CA VAL A 116 1.25 2.44 -20.15
C VAL A 116 1.56 1.69 -18.85
N LEU A 117 2.31 0.59 -18.91
CA LEU A 117 2.65 -0.22 -17.75
C LEU A 117 3.62 0.55 -16.83
N ILE A 118 4.61 1.22 -17.43
CA ILE A 118 5.54 2.11 -16.73
C ILE A 118 4.77 3.21 -16.00
N ASN A 119 3.85 3.88 -16.68
CA ASN A 119 3.09 4.99 -16.10
C ASN A 119 2.20 4.51 -14.95
N ILE A 120 1.43 3.42 -15.14
CA ILE A 120 0.59 2.87 -14.08
C ILE A 120 1.43 2.53 -12.84
N ASN A 121 2.56 1.84 -13.01
CA ASN A 121 3.42 1.49 -11.88
C ASN A 121 3.96 2.71 -11.14
N LYS A 122 4.34 3.78 -11.86
CA LYS A 122 4.80 5.03 -11.25
C LYS A 122 3.70 5.75 -10.49
N GLU A 123 2.51 5.89 -11.08
CA GLU A 123 1.39 6.59 -10.46
C GLU A 123 0.90 5.86 -9.20
N VAL A 124 0.78 4.52 -9.27
CA VAL A 124 0.39 3.72 -8.11
C VAL A 124 1.46 3.80 -7.01
N ALA A 125 2.75 3.70 -7.37
CA ALA A 125 3.83 3.86 -6.41
C ALA A 125 3.83 5.25 -5.76
N ALA A 126 3.65 6.31 -6.55
CA ALA A 126 3.54 7.67 -6.03
C ALA A 126 2.40 7.81 -5.03
N GLY A 127 1.23 7.22 -5.33
CA GLY A 127 0.09 7.16 -4.41
C GLY A 127 0.40 6.42 -3.10
N LEU A 128 1.07 5.27 -3.17
CA LEU A 128 1.44 4.48 -1.98
C LEU A 128 2.45 5.23 -1.09
N LEU A 129 3.47 5.84 -1.71
CA LEU A 129 4.54 6.56 -1.00
C LEU A 129 4.10 7.92 -0.45
N SER A 130 3.21 8.63 -1.15
CA SER A 130 2.70 9.94 -0.69
C SER A 130 1.73 9.82 0.48
N ASN A 131 0.92 8.76 0.51
CA ASN A 131 -0.03 8.50 1.60
C ASN A 131 0.65 8.08 2.92
N GLN A 132 1.88 7.55 2.87
CA GLN A 132 2.72 7.33 4.06
C GLN A 132 3.12 8.65 4.72
N LYS A 133 3.53 9.65 3.93
CA LYS A 133 4.02 10.95 4.44
C LYS A 133 2.96 11.72 5.22
N LYS A 134 1.67 11.51 4.91
CA LYS A 134 0.53 12.08 5.66
C LYS A 134 0.27 11.34 6.98
N GLN A 135 0.44 10.02 7.02
CA GLN A 135 0.21 9.21 8.22
C GLN A 135 1.36 9.31 9.25
N GLY A 136 2.59 9.62 8.81
CA GLY A 136 3.73 9.86 9.72
C GLY A 136 3.80 11.26 10.35
N ALA A 137 3.04 12.24 9.84
CA ALA A 137 3.08 13.63 10.32
C ALA A 137 2.07 13.95 11.42
N GLU A 138 1.13 13.03 11.73
CA GLU A 138 0.03 13.27 12.68
C GLU A 138 0.19 12.49 14.00
N ALA A 139 1.31 11.78 14.18
CA ALA A 139 1.54 10.88 15.32
C ALA A 139 2.45 11.43 16.44
N VAL A 140 2.65 12.75 16.54
CA VAL A 140 3.36 13.37 17.68
C VAL A 140 2.38 14.24 18.49
N PRO A 141 1.75 13.72 19.56
CA PRO A 141 1.07 14.57 20.53
C PRO A 141 2.11 15.34 21.36
N PRO A 142 1.90 16.64 21.68
CA PRO A 142 2.76 17.36 22.61
C PRO A 142 2.56 16.79 24.02
N SER A 143 3.53 16.00 24.49
CA SER A 143 3.60 15.56 25.89
C SER A 143 4.23 16.67 26.74
N SER A 144 3.42 17.46 27.42
CA SER A 144 3.88 18.20 28.62
C SER A 144 2.70 18.60 29.51
N THR A 145 2.35 17.74 30.46
CA THR A 145 1.71 18.18 31.71
C THR A 145 2.75 18.00 32.81
N PRO A 146 3.17 19.06 33.55
CA PRO A 146 4.11 18.92 34.65
C PRO A 146 3.46 18.24 35.86
N PRO A 147 4.23 17.58 36.75
CA PRO A 147 3.68 16.96 37.95
C PRO A 147 3.27 18.03 38.97
N SER A 148 2.06 17.86 39.51
CA SER A 148 1.49 18.65 40.60
C SER A 148 2.34 18.52 41.88
N ALA A 149 2.92 19.62 42.34
CA ALA A 149 3.50 19.77 43.67
C ALA A 149 2.64 20.75 44.50
N GLY A 150 2.32 20.36 45.74
CA GLY A 150 1.59 21.16 46.72
C GLY A 150 0.34 20.42 47.21
N SER A 151 0.24 20.01 48.47
CA SER A 151 0.07 20.99 49.55
C SER A 151 0.55 20.44 50.90
N SER A 152 1.36 21.23 51.59
CA SER A 152 1.62 21.11 53.02
C SER A 152 0.44 21.65 53.83
N THR A 153 0.10 20.91 54.89
CA THR A 153 -0.20 21.33 56.27
C THR A 153 -1.06 22.58 56.50
N ASN A 154 -2.16 22.44 57.26
CA ASN A 154 -2.37 23.35 58.40
C ASN A 154 -3.12 22.71 59.58
N ILE A 155 -2.72 23.17 60.76
CA ILE A 155 -2.99 22.72 62.12
C ILE A 155 -4.10 23.58 62.77
N GLN A 156 -4.76 23.00 63.78
CA GLN A 156 -5.45 23.59 64.95
C GLN A 156 -6.92 24.04 64.89
N GLY A 157 -7.61 23.63 65.96
CA GLY A 157 -8.96 23.98 66.39
C GLY A 157 -9.45 22.94 67.38
#